data_AF-A0AAV0VPN1-F1
#
_entry.id   AF-A0AAV0VPN1-F1
#
_cell.length_a   1.000
_cell.length_b   1.000
_cell.length_c   1.000
_cell.angle_alpha   90.00
_cell.angle_beta   90.00
_cell.angle_gamma   90.00
#
_symmetry.space_group_name_H-M   'P 1'
#
loop_
_entity.id
_entity.type
_entity.pdbx_description
1 polymer ?
#
loop_
_entity_poly.entity_id
_entity_poly.type
_entity_poly.pdbx_seq_one_letter_code
_entity_poly.pdbx_strand_id
1 'polypeptide(L)'
;MWFYDIQLWGSAKPSNIRTIQAFQSTCLRLLSGATGFISNESLHKDFCIPTLNILDMITYKKTHKTYSTHSNPIITQLSCKQIPGNPPRSLKRNYCRDLLSL
;
A
#
# COMPACT_ATOMS: atom_id res chain seq x y z
N MET A 1 -5.92 9.99 7.95
CA MET A 1 -5.82 8.74 8.72
C MET A 1 -5.18 7.61 7.89
N TRP A 2 -5.80 7.16 6.80
CA TRP A 2 -5.35 6.02 5.95
C TRP A 2 -3.88 6.03 5.47
N PHE A 3 -3.30 7.21 5.22
CA PHE A 3 -1.95 7.35 4.67
C PHE A 3 -0.85 6.97 5.68
N TYR A 4 -1.07 7.20 6.97
CA TYR A 4 -0.06 6.91 8.00
C TYR A 4 0.01 5.41 8.30
N ASP A 5 -1.16 4.78 8.34
CA ASP A 5 -1.25 3.38 8.74
C ASP A 5 -0.84 2.43 7.59
N ILE A 6 -0.88 2.86 6.33
CA ILE A 6 -0.57 1.97 5.18
C ILE A 6 0.83 1.37 5.25
N GLN A 7 1.77 2.04 5.92
CA GLN A 7 3.10 1.49 6.16
C GLN A 7 3.08 0.23 7.06
N LEU A 8 2.05 0.10 7.91
CA LEU A 8 1.85 -1.01 8.84
C LEU A 8 1.03 -2.16 8.22
N TRP A 9 0.06 -1.86 7.35
CA TRP A 9 -0.87 -2.85 6.79
C TRP A 9 -0.95 -2.88 5.25
N GLY A 10 -0.06 -2.20 4.53
CA GLY A 10 -0.02 -2.21 3.06
C GLY A 10 0.11 -3.61 2.46
N SER A 11 0.87 -4.47 3.14
CA SER A 11 0.99 -5.90 2.81
C SER A 11 -0.09 -6.80 3.44
N ALA A 12 -1.24 -6.23 3.82
CA ALA A 12 -2.36 -6.98 4.36
C ALA A 12 -2.93 -7.98 3.34
N LYS A 13 -3.83 -8.85 3.82
CA LYS A 13 -4.53 -9.79 2.92
C LYS A 13 -5.27 -9.02 1.82
N PRO A 14 -5.25 -9.50 0.56
CA PRO A 14 -5.96 -8.85 -0.55
C PRO A 14 -7.44 -8.58 -0.28
N SER A 15 -8.11 -9.45 0.50
CA SER A 15 -9.49 -9.26 0.94
C SER A 15 -9.68 -7.96 1.73
N ASN A 16 -8.76 -7.66 2.65
CA ASN A 16 -8.85 -6.49 3.52
C ASN A 16 -8.54 -5.21 2.72
N ILE A 17 -7.54 -5.27 1.84
CA ILE A 17 -7.22 -4.16 0.92
C ILE A 17 -8.44 -3.83 0.05
N ARG A 18 -9.12 -4.85 -0.49
CA ARG A 18 -10.34 -4.66 -1.29
C ARG A 18 -11.46 -4.01 -0.48
N THR A 19 -11.67 -4.42 0.78
CA THR A 19 -12.67 -3.80 1.67
C THR A 19 -12.38 -2.31 1.88
N ILE A 20 -11.11 -1.94 2.11
CA ILE A 20 -10.76 -0.55 2.40
C ILE A 20 -10.79 0.29 1.12
N GLN A 21 -10.42 -0.28 -0.02
CA GLN A 21 -10.58 0.36 -1.33
C GLN A 21 -12.05 0.62 -1.65
N ALA A 22 -12.94 -0.35 -1.34
CA ALA A 22 -14.37 -0.19 -1.53
C ALA A 22 -14.92 0.94 -0.64
N PHE A 23 -14.50 1.00 0.62
CA PHE A 23 -14.85 2.09 1.53
C PHE A 23 -14.39 3.44 0.97
N GLN A 24 -13.14 3.54 0.50
CA GLN A 24 -12.61 4.75 -0.13
C GLN A 24 -13.44 5.17 -1.35
N SER A 25 -13.76 4.23 -2.26
CA SER A 25 -14.60 4.52 -3.43
C SER A 25 -16.01 4.96 -3.06
N THR A 26 -16.60 4.40 -1.99
CA THR A 26 -17.90 4.87 -1.46
C THR A 26 -17.81 6.31 -0.96
N CYS A 27 -16.76 6.66 -0.20
CA CYS A 27 -16.57 8.04 0.27
C CYS A 27 -16.40 9.03 -0.89
N LEU A 28 -15.62 8.68 -1.91
CA LEU A 28 -15.44 9.53 -3.10
C LEU A 28 -16.76 9.78 -3.83
N ARG A 29 -17.56 8.73 -3.97
CA ARG A 29 -18.86 8.80 -4.64
C ARG A 29 -19.85 9.68 -3.87
N LEU A 30 -19.86 9.57 -2.54
CA LEU A 30 -20.68 10.43 -1.68
C LEU A 30 -20.25 11.90 -1.80
N LEU A 31 -18.95 12.16 -1.81
CA LEU A 31 -18.40 13.52 -1.94
C LEU A 31 -18.72 14.16 -3.30
N SER A 32 -18.66 13.37 -4.37
CA SER A 32 -18.86 13.86 -5.74
C SER A 32 -20.32 13.87 -6.18
N GLY A 33 -21.23 13.31 -5.38
CA GLY A 33 -22.62 13.06 -5.79
C GLY A 33 -22.73 12.15 -7.03
N ALA A 34 -21.74 11.28 -7.26
CA ALA A 34 -21.66 10.52 -8.51
C ALA A 34 -22.70 9.40 -8.55
N THR A 35 -23.44 9.33 -9.66
CA THR A 35 -24.37 8.24 -9.93
C THR A 35 -23.63 6.91 -10.12
N GLY A 36 -24.29 5.79 -9.85
CA GLY A 36 -23.70 4.45 -9.93
C GLY A 36 -23.15 4.05 -11.31
N PHE A 37 -23.47 4.82 -12.37
CA PHE A 37 -22.95 4.63 -13.72
C PHE A 37 -21.49 5.04 -13.88
N ILE A 38 -21.00 5.97 -13.05
CA ILE A 38 -19.62 6.44 -13.13
C ILE A 38 -18.69 5.38 -12.54
N SER A 39 -17.70 4.95 -13.32
CA SER A 39 -16.71 3.97 -12.87
C SER A 39 -15.87 4.50 -11.71
N ASN A 40 -15.43 3.63 -10.81
CA ASN A 40 -14.52 4.04 -9.73
C ASN A 40 -13.20 4.58 -10.29
N GLU A 41 -12.71 4.03 -11.40
CA GLU A 41 -11.47 4.47 -12.04
C GLU A 41 -11.55 5.93 -12.50
N SER A 42 -12.68 6.33 -13.11
CA SER A 42 -12.95 7.72 -13.49
C SER A 42 -12.92 8.64 -12.27
N LEU A 43 -13.62 8.27 -11.19
CA LEU A 43 -13.61 9.07 -9.95
C LEU A 43 -12.20 9.19 -9.35
N HIS A 44 -11.44 8.11 -9.30
CA HIS A 44 -10.07 8.15 -8.80
C HIS A 44 -9.17 9.07 -9.64
N LYS A 45 -9.36 9.09 -10.96
CA LYS A 45 -8.65 9.98 -11.87
C LYS A 45 -9.07 11.45 -11.68
N ASP A 46 -10.36 11.72 -11.59
CA ASP A 46 -10.90 13.08 -11.46
C ASP A 46 -10.51 13.74 -10.14
N PHE A 47 -10.52 12.98 -9.04
CA PHE A 47 -10.07 13.45 -7.74
C PHE A 47 -8.54 13.41 -7.56
N CYS A 48 -7.80 12.86 -8.53
CA CYS A 48 -6.35 12.62 -8.43
C CYS A 48 -5.94 11.81 -7.19
N ILE A 49 -6.80 10.89 -6.74
CA ILE A 49 -6.56 10.08 -5.54
C ILE A 49 -6.09 8.69 -5.95
N PRO A 50 -4.85 8.28 -5.59
CA PRO A 50 -4.34 6.97 -5.93
C PRO A 50 -5.14 5.86 -5.23
N THR A 51 -5.18 4.69 -5.87
CA THR A 51 -5.69 3.46 -5.24
C THR A 51 -4.74 2.99 -4.15
N LEU A 52 -5.24 2.16 -3.24
CA LEU A 52 -4.45 1.64 -2.12
C LEU A 52 -3.18 0.90 -2.58
N ASN A 53 -3.24 0.14 -3.67
CA ASN A 53 -2.07 -0.58 -4.19
C ASN A 53 -0.95 0.37 -4.63
N ILE A 54 -1.31 1.45 -5.34
CA ILE A 54 -0.35 2.46 -5.79
C ILE A 54 0.22 3.21 -4.58
N LEU A 55 -0.66 3.58 -3.65
CA LEU A 55 -0.28 4.29 -2.44
C LEU A 55 0.68 3.46 -1.57
N ASP A 56 0.40 2.17 -1.41
CA ASP A 56 1.25 1.22 -0.69
C ASP A 56 2.63 1.12 -1.34
N MET A 57 2.69 0.94 -2.67
CA MET A 57 3.96 0.92 -3.41
C MET A 57 4.78 2.20 -3.20
N ILE A 58 4.15 3.37 -3.33
CA ILE A 58 4.83 4.67 -3.17
C ILE A 58 5.36 4.83 -1.74
N THR A 59 4.51 4.51 -0.76
CA THR A 59 4.84 4.66 0.66
C THR A 59 5.96 3.70 1.06
N TYR A 60 5.90 2.45 0.62
CA TYR A 60 6.94 1.48 0.87
C TYR A 60 8.26 1.88 0.21
N LYS A 61 8.26 2.30 -1.07
CA LYS A 61 9.47 2.78 -1.76
C LYS A 61 10.10 3.98 -1.05
N LYS A 62 9.30 4.93 -0.55
CA LYS A 62 9.79 6.09 0.20
C LYS A 62 10.44 5.66 1.53
N THR A 63 9.74 4.83 2.29
CA THR A 63 10.15 4.42 3.63
C THR A 63 11.36 3.51 3.60
N HIS A 64 11.44 2.61 2.61
CA HIS A 64 12.61 1.79 2.34
C HIS A 64 13.87 2.63 2.07
N LYS A 65 13.76 3.72 1.30
CA LYS A 65 14.87 4.66 1.10
C LYS A 65 15.28 5.32 2.42
N THR A 66 14.32 5.78 3.22
CA THR A 66 14.59 6.40 4.52
C THR A 66 15.28 5.44 5.49
N TYR A 67 14.91 4.17 5.51
CA TYR A 67 15.55 3.16 6.37
C TYR A 67 17.01 2.94 6.01
N SER A 68 17.36 2.97 4.72
CA SER A 68 18.74 2.78 4.28
C SER A 68 19.70 3.89 4.74
N THR A 69 19.18 5.11 4.99
CA THR A 69 19.96 6.28 5.40
C THR A 69 19.88 6.55 6.91
N HIS A 70 19.23 5.68 7.69
CA HIS A 70 18.96 5.93 9.10
C HIS A 70 20.19 5.68 9.97
N SER A 71 20.40 6.47 11.03
CA SER A 71 21.57 6.33 11.91
C SER A 71 21.56 5.04 12.74
N ASN A 72 20.38 4.55 13.11
CA ASN A 72 20.23 3.30 13.86
C ASN A 72 20.47 2.07 12.97
N PRO A 73 21.45 1.20 13.28
CA PRO A 73 21.78 0.03 12.47
C PRO A 73 20.68 -1.04 12.43
N ILE A 74 19.78 -1.10 13.42
CA ILE A 74 18.65 -2.04 13.41
C ILE A 74 17.64 -1.63 12.33
N ILE A 75 17.45 -0.31 12.16
CA ILE A 75 16.51 0.22 11.17
C ILE A 75 17.08 0.07 9.76
N THR A 76 18.39 0.23 9.56
CA THR A 76 19.02 0.00 8.25
C THR A 76 18.92 -1.47 7.83
N GLN A 77 18.98 -2.41 8.77
CA GLN A 77 18.74 -3.84 8.48
C GLN A 77 17.33 -4.12 7.95
N LEU A 78 16.32 -3.30 8.29
CA LEU A 78 14.96 -3.44 7.75
C LEU A 78 14.85 -3.07 6.26
N SER A 79 15.83 -2.34 5.72
CA SER A 79 15.93 -2.04 4.27
C SER A 79 16.56 -3.17 3.45
N CYS A 80 16.86 -4.31 4.09
CA CYS A 80 17.39 -5.47 3.38
C CYS A 80 16.32 -6.09 2.47
N LYS A 81 16.70 -6.41 1.23
CA LYS A 81 15.82 -7.10 0.26
C LYS A 81 15.57 -8.56 0.63
N GLN A 82 16.40 -9.16 1.48
CA GLN A 82 16.33 -10.57 1.86
C GLN A 82 16.37 -10.74 3.38
N ILE A 83 15.55 -11.66 3.90
CA ILE A 83 15.64 -12.08 5.30
C ILE A 83 16.82 -13.06 5.39
N PRO A 84 17.74 -12.92 6.37
CA PRO A 84 18.78 -13.92 6.58
C PRO A 84 18.15 -15.31 6.79
N GLY A 85 18.55 -16.27 5.96
CA GLY A 85 18.00 -17.63 5.95
C GLY A 85 16.76 -17.86 5.07
N ASN A 86 16.20 -16.81 4.44
CA ASN A 86 15.07 -16.84 3.49
C ASN A 86 14.03 -17.96 3.77
N PRO A 87 13.29 -17.88 4.89
CA PRO A 87 12.38 -18.94 5.28
C PRO A 87 11.31 -19.17 4.18
N PRO A 88 10.87 -20.43 3.99
CA PRO A 88 9.86 -20.75 3.00
C PRO A 88 8.59 -19.96 3.26
N ARG A 89 8.04 -19.35 2.20
CA ARG A 89 6.81 -18.57 2.29
C ARG A 89 5.63 -19.51 2.57
N SER A 90 5.07 -19.43 3.78
CA SER A 90 3.80 -20.10 4.08
C SER A 90 2.64 -19.22 3.61
N LEU A 91 1.74 -19.80 2.81
CA LEU A 91 0.61 -19.14 2.12
C LEU A 91 1.02 -18.24 0.94
N LYS A 92 0.12 -18.07 -0.04
CA LYS A 92 0.27 -17.13 -1.18
C LYS A 92 0.14 -15.67 -0.72
N ARG A 93 0.99 -15.23 0.20
CA ARG A 93 1.04 -13.86 0.72
C ARG A 93 2.15 -13.09 0.01
N ASN A 94 1.80 -11.88 -0.44
CA ASN A 94 2.78 -10.87 -0.82
C ASN A 94 3.33 -10.25 0.47
N TYR A 95 4.62 -9.94 0.49
CA TYR A 95 5.28 -9.17 1.53
C TYR A 95 5.53 -7.73 1.07
N CYS A 96 5.70 -6.79 2.00
CA CYS A 96 5.98 -5.39 1.66
C CYS A 96 7.16 -5.25 0.69
N ARG A 97 8.21 -6.07 0.85
CA ARG A 97 9.39 -6.06 -0.03
C ARG A 97 9.10 -6.43 -1.50
N ASP A 98 8.06 -7.22 -1.74
CA ASP A 98 7.66 -7.61 -3.11
C ASP A 98 7.12 -6.39 -3.90
N LEU A 99 6.76 -5.30 -3.20
CA LEU A 99 6.39 -4.01 -3.80
C LEU A 99 7.58 -3.24 -4.39
N LEU A 100 8.82 -3.68 -4.14
CA LEU A 100 10.03 -3.09 -4.77
C LEU A 100 10.27 -3.64 -6.17
N SER A 101 9.78 -4.85 -6.45
CA SER A 101 9.93 -5.54 -7.74
C SER A 101 8.79 -5.26 -8.73
N LEU A 102 7.75 -4.55 -8.27
CA LEU A 102 6.64 -4.02 -9.08
C LEU A 102 6.92 -2.56 -9.47
#